data_AF-A0A011U2G0-F1
#
_entry.id   AF-A0A011U2G0-F1
#
_cell.length_a   1.000
_cell.length_b   1.000
_cell.length_c   1.000
_cell.angle_alpha   90.00
_cell.angle_beta   90.00
_cell.angle_gamma   90.00
#
_symmetry.space_group_name_H-M   'P 1'
#
loop_
_entity.id
_entity.type
_entity.pdbx_description
1 polymer ?
#
loop_
_entity_poly.entity_id
_entity_poly.type
_entity_poly.pdbx_seq_one_letter_code
_entity_poly.pdbx_strand_id
1 'polypeptide(L)'
;MSQSIDKLLADLQSRDIAGIEFLKNEPALIPGIGSVTAPILARGNGGDRIFYIQSPLTRDTPPTQELWDAKELGGVPIHPIDDIVVTRNLPVASQQVLRWLS
;
A
#
# COMPACT_ATOMS: atom_id res chain seq x y z
N MET A 1 -0.14 -13.53 4.33
CA MET A 1 -0.51 -12.15 3.96
C MET A 1 -0.27 -11.14 5.08
N SER A 2 -0.90 -11.23 6.27
CA SER A 2 -0.63 -10.25 7.36
C SER A 2 0.86 -10.12 7.68
N GLN A 3 1.59 -11.23 7.76
CA GLN A 3 3.02 -11.19 8.10
C GLN A 3 3.87 -10.36 7.13
N SER A 4 3.54 -10.36 5.83
CA SER A 4 4.28 -9.59 4.82
C SER A 4 3.92 -8.10 4.91
N ILE A 5 2.65 -7.78 5.18
CA ILE A 5 2.22 -6.41 5.49
C ILE A 5 3.01 -5.89 6.70
N ASP A 6 3.05 -6.67 7.78
CA ASP A 6 3.73 -6.29 9.03
C ASP A 6 5.23 -6.07 8.82
N LYS A 7 5.89 -6.97 8.09
CA LYS A 7 7.31 -6.84 7.75
C LYS A 7 7.61 -5.60 6.92
N LEU A 8 6.82 -5.36 5.86
CA LEU A 8 7.02 -4.21 4.99
C LEU A 8 6.75 -2.91 5.74
N LEU A 9 5.67 -2.85 6.52
CA LEU A 9 5.32 -1.67 7.31
C LEU A 9 6.40 -1.32 8.32
N ALA A 10 6.88 -2.31 9.09
CA ALA A 10 7.93 -2.07 10.08
C ALA A 10 9.22 -1.53 9.43
N ASP A 11 9.60 -2.08 8.27
CA ASP A 11 10.76 -1.58 7.52
C ASP A 11 10.54 -0.14 7.00
N LEU A 12 9.36 0.16 6.44
CA LEU A 12 9.01 1.51 5.99
C LEU A 12 9.02 2.53 7.14
N GLN A 13 8.44 2.18 8.29
CA GLN A 13 8.41 3.05 9.47
C GLN A 13 9.81 3.28 10.05
N SER A 14 10.69 2.27 10.03
CA SER A 14 12.07 2.38 10.52
C SER A 14 12.96 3.32 9.70
N ARG A 15 12.54 3.68 8.48
CA ARG A 15 13.30 4.56 7.56
C ARG A 15 13.08 6.05 7.84
N ASP A 16 12.14 6.41 8.71
CA ASP A 16 11.84 7.79 9.14
C ASP A 16 11.76 8.78 7.97
N ILE A 17 10.86 8.49 7.03
CA ILE A 17 10.74 9.26 5.79
C ILE A 17 10.02 10.57 6.07
N ALA A 18 10.75 11.67 5.99
CA ALA A 18 10.23 13.00 6.32
C ALA A 18 8.93 13.33 5.58
N GLY A 19 7.88 13.66 6.34
CA GLY A 19 6.59 14.09 5.80
C GLY A 19 5.70 12.96 5.28
N ILE A 20 6.03 11.69 5.55
CA ILE A 20 5.22 10.53 5.19
C ILE A 20 5.00 9.65 6.42
N GLU A 21 3.74 9.43 6.78
CA GLU A 21 3.33 8.49 7.81
C GLU A 21 2.81 7.20 7.15
N PHE A 22 3.32 6.05 7.60
CA PHE A 22 2.85 4.74 7.15
C PHE A 22 1.95 4.09 8.21
N LEU A 23 0.74 3.72 7.81
CA LEU A 23 -0.31 3.21 8.69
C LEU A 23 -0.87 1.88 8.18
N LYS A 24 -1.36 1.03 9.09
CA LYS A 24 -1.92 -0.29 8.77
C LYS A 24 -3.43 -0.29 8.90
N ASN A 25 -4.15 -0.78 7.89
CA ASN A 25 -5.61 -0.98 7.93
C ASN A 25 -6.39 0.30 8.31
N GLU A 26 -5.86 1.46 7.96
CA GLU A 26 -6.53 2.74 8.23
C GLU A 26 -7.50 3.10 7.10
N PRO A 27 -8.59 3.82 7.40
CA PRO A 27 -9.50 4.32 6.39
C PRO A 27 -8.82 5.39 5.51
N ALA A 28 -8.91 5.19 4.20
CA ALA A 28 -8.58 6.17 3.18
C ALA A 28 -9.86 6.65 2.50
N LEU A 29 -10.05 7.97 2.44
CA LEU A 29 -11.23 8.56 1.81
C LEU A 29 -11.03 8.62 0.29
N ILE A 30 -11.85 7.88 -0.45
CA ILE A 30 -11.84 7.87 -1.91
C ILE A 30 -13.02 8.71 -2.42
N PRO A 31 -12.78 9.81 -3.15
CA PRO A 31 -13.85 10.59 -3.77
C PRO A 31 -14.76 9.71 -4.64
N GLY A 32 -16.06 9.77 -4.42
CA GLY A 32 -17.05 9.00 -5.19
C GLY A 32 -17.35 7.58 -4.69
N ILE A 33 -16.57 7.05 -3.72
CA ILE A 33 -16.80 5.72 -3.11
C ILE A 33 -17.07 5.84 -1.62
N GLY A 34 -16.33 6.71 -0.93
CA GLY A 34 -16.31 6.78 0.53
C GLY A 34 -15.04 6.20 1.10
N SER A 35 -15.13 5.65 2.32
CA SER A 35 -13.95 5.16 3.04
C SER A 35 -13.61 3.74 2.64
N VAL A 36 -12.37 3.49 2.24
CA VAL A 36 -11.82 2.16 1.96
C VAL A 36 -10.71 1.84 2.95
N THR A 37 -10.71 0.63 3.50
CA THR A 37 -9.65 0.18 4.41
C THR A 37 -8.37 -0.10 3.63
N ALA A 38 -7.34 0.73 3.85
CA ALA A 38 -6.06 0.62 3.18
C ALA A 38 -5.15 -0.37 3.95
N PRO A 39 -4.70 -1.48 3.34
CA PRO A 39 -3.83 -2.45 4.03
C PRO A 39 -2.52 -1.80 4.53
N ILE A 40 -1.92 -0.97 3.68
CA ILE A 40 -0.86 -0.02 4.04
C ILE A 40 -1.25 1.33 3.44
N LEU A 41 -1.38 2.36 4.27
CA LEU A 41 -1.62 3.74 3.86
C LEU A 41 -0.34 4.54 4.05
N ALA A 42 0.10 5.23 3.00
CA ALA A 42 1.09 6.30 3.13
C ALA A 42 0.36 7.64 3.07
N ARG A 43 0.41 8.39 4.16
CA ARG A 43 -0.16 9.73 4.28
C ARG A 43 0.94 10.76 4.26
N GLY A 44 0.85 11.73 3.37
CA GLY A 44 1.84 12.80 3.29
C GLY A 44 1.33 14.00 2.50
N ASN A 45 2.14 15.06 2.45
CA ASN A 45 1.76 16.33 1.81
C ASN A 45 1.46 16.21 0.30
N GLY A 46 1.96 15.15 -0.34
CA GLY A 46 1.70 14.82 -1.75
C GLY A 46 0.46 13.94 -1.98
N GLY A 47 -0.42 13.80 -0.99
CA GLY A 47 -1.63 12.99 -1.05
C GLY A 47 -1.47 11.56 -0.53
N ASP A 48 -2.58 11.00 -0.07
CA ASP A 48 -2.66 9.61 0.40
C ASP A 48 -2.34 8.65 -0.75
N ARG A 49 -1.68 7.53 -0.44
CA ARG A 49 -1.46 6.41 -1.36
C ARG A 49 -1.68 5.10 -0.64
N ILE A 50 -2.29 4.13 -1.32
CA ILE A 50 -2.61 2.82 -0.76
C ILE A 50 -1.68 1.78 -1.36
N PHE A 51 -1.12 0.92 -0.52
CA PHE A 51 -0.36 -0.24 -0.93
C PHE A 51 -1.01 -1.51 -0.38
N TYR A 52 -0.98 -2.58 -1.18
CA TYR A 52 -1.45 -3.90 -0.75
C TYR A 52 -0.44 -4.97 -1.15
N ILE A 53 -0.38 -6.06 -0.37
CA ILE A 53 0.45 -7.21 -0.73
C ILE A 53 -0.30 -8.07 -1.73
N GLN A 54 0.29 -8.22 -2.91
CA GLN A 54 -0.22 -9.06 -3.98
C GLN A 54 0.40 -10.45 -3.85
N SER A 55 -0.45 -11.47 -3.73
CA SER A 55 0.01 -12.84 -3.78
C SER A 55 0.34 -13.28 -5.21
N PRO A 56 1.26 -14.24 -5.38
CA PRO A 56 1.72 -14.68 -6.71
C PRO A 56 0.60 -15.21 -7.62
N LEU A 57 -0.49 -15.69 -7.01
CA LEU A 57 -1.64 -16.29 -7.69
C LEU A 57 -2.77 -15.29 -7.98
N THR A 58 -2.65 -14.03 -7.54
CA THR A 58 -3.70 -13.00 -7.65
C THR A 58 -3.17 -11.75 -8.36
N ARG A 59 -2.44 -11.95 -9.47
CA ARG A 59 -1.62 -10.88 -10.07
C ARG A 59 -2.38 -9.63 -10.51
N ASP A 60 -3.68 -9.73 -10.67
CA ASP A 60 -4.51 -8.65 -11.19
C ASP A 60 -5.65 -8.25 -10.25
N THR A 61 -5.68 -8.72 -9.00
CA THR A 61 -6.84 -8.48 -8.13
C THR A 61 -6.40 -8.00 -6.73
N PRO A 62 -6.79 -6.78 -6.33
CA PRO A 62 -6.70 -6.32 -4.94
C PRO A 62 -7.42 -7.28 -4.01
N PRO A 63 -7.06 -7.26 -2.71
CA PRO A 63 -7.58 -8.22 -1.75
C PRO A 63 -9.07 -8.01 -1.42
N THR A 64 -9.67 -6.87 -1.78
CA THR A 64 -11.09 -6.58 -1.54
C THR A 64 -11.75 -5.92 -2.75
N GLN A 65 -13.08 -6.06 -2.85
CA GLN A 65 -13.86 -5.45 -3.93
C GLN A 65 -13.82 -3.92 -3.85
N GLU A 66 -13.81 -3.35 -2.65
CA GLU A 66 -13.77 -1.89 -2.46
C GLU A 66 -12.44 -1.29 -2.95
N LEU A 67 -11.33 -2.01 -2.77
CA LEU A 67 -10.04 -1.63 -3.34
C LEU A 67 -10.01 -1.77 -4.86
N TRP A 68 -10.76 -2.73 -5.41
CA TRP A 68 -10.91 -2.86 -6.85
C TRP A 68 -11.71 -1.69 -7.44
N ASP A 69 -12.86 -1.38 -6.85
CA ASP A 69 -13.70 -0.26 -7.25
C ASP A 69 -12.94 1.08 -7.12
N ALA A 70 -12.15 1.24 -6.06
CA ALA A 70 -11.29 2.41 -5.84
C ALA A 70 -10.15 2.54 -6.85
N LYS A 71 -9.59 1.42 -7.30
CA LYS A 71 -8.57 1.41 -8.34
C LYS A 71 -9.15 1.84 -9.69
N GLU A 72 -10.38 1.40 -10.01
CA GLU A 72 -11.04 1.68 -11.29
C GLU A 72 -11.61 3.11 -11.40
N LEU A 73 -12.19 3.64 -10.32
CA LEU A 73 -12.82 4.97 -10.33
C LEU A 73 -11.81 6.13 -10.27
N GLY A 74 -10.58 5.88 -9.80
CA GLY A 74 -9.52 6.87 -9.66
C GLY A 74 -9.75 7.84 -8.48
N GLY A 75 -8.65 8.37 -7.92
CA GLY A 75 -8.69 9.39 -6.85
C GLY A 75 -7.55 9.28 -5.87
N VAL A 76 -7.27 8.07 -5.38
CA VAL A 76 -6.10 7.76 -4.54
C VAL A 76 -5.28 6.70 -5.26
N PRO A 77 -3.98 6.90 -5.51
CA PRO A 77 -3.14 5.88 -6.13
C PRO A 77 -3.09 4.60 -5.29
N ILE A 78 -3.39 3.46 -5.91
CA ILE A 78 -3.37 2.13 -5.28
C ILE A 78 -2.34 1.26 -5.99
N HIS A 79 -1.35 0.76 -5.25
CA HIS A 79 -0.24 0.02 -5.84
C HIS A 79 -0.02 -1.37 -5.18
N PRO A 80 0.14 -2.44 -5.99
CA PRO A 80 0.48 -3.76 -5.47
C PRO A 80 1.97 -3.89 -5.13
N ILE A 81 2.30 -4.58 -4.04
CA ILE A 81 3.68 -5.03 -3.75
C ILE A 81 3.69 -6.57 -3.73
N ASP A 82 4.58 -7.19 -4.49
CA ASP A 82 4.66 -8.64 -4.62
C ASP A 82 5.15 -9.30 -3.31
N ASP A 83 4.37 -10.26 -2.80
CA ASP A 83 4.65 -11.01 -1.57
C ASP A 83 5.99 -11.77 -1.60
N ILE A 84 6.39 -12.29 -2.76
CA ILE A 84 7.69 -12.96 -2.94
C ILE A 84 8.81 -11.93 -2.77
N VAL A 85 8.62 -10.71 -3.28
CA VAL A 85 9.63 -9.65 -3.13
C VAL A 85 9.75 -9.24 -1.66
N VAL A 86 8.64 -9.05 -0.95
CA VAL A 86 8.67 -8.74 0.50
C VAL A 86 9.37 -9.85 1.29
N THR A 87 9.07 -11.11 0.95
CA THR A 87 9.59 -12.26 1.70
C THR A 87 11.06 -12.54 1.40
N ARG A 88 11.52 -12.34 0.17
CA ARG A 88 12.89 -12.68 -0.27
C ARG A 88 13.84 -11.49 -0.29
N ASN A 89 13.33 -10.27 -0.45
CA ASN A 89 14.14 -9.08 -0.62
C ASN A 89 13.40 -7.82 -0.14
N LEU A 90 13.21 -7.73 1.18
CA LEU A 90 12.51 -6.63 1.84
C LEU A 90 13.05 -5.23 1.47
N PRO A 91 14.37 -4.98 1.39
CA PRO A 91 14.87 -3.67 0.97
C PRO A 91 14.40 -3.25 -0.42
N VAL A 92 14.29 -4.20 -1.36
CA VAL A 92 13.77 -3.93 -2.71
C VAL A 92 12.27 -3.64 -2.67
N ALA A 93 11.50 -4.37 -1.85
CA ALA A 93 10.08 -4.09 -1.68
C ALA A 93 9.83 -2.67 -1.14
N SER A 94 10.59 -2.26 -0.12
CA SER A 94 10.48 -0.90 0.41
C SER A 94 10.89 0.13 -0.62
N GLN A 95 11.96 -0.10 -1.38
CA GLN A 95 12.36 0.82 -2.45
C GLN A 95 11.30 0.95 -3.57
N GLN A 96 10.52 -0.10 -3.85
CA GLN A 96 9.36 0.00 -4.76
C GLN A 96 8.32 0.98 -4.23
N VAL A 97 7.96 0.89 -2.95
CA VAL A 97 7.05 1.85 -2.30
C VAL A 97 7.59 3.27 -2.40
N LEU A 98 8.88 3.48 -2.12
CA LEU A 98 9.47 4.82 -2.13
C LEU A 98 9.48 5.46 -3.52
N ARG A 99 9.66 4.66 -4.57
CA ARG A 99 9.57 5.13 -5.96
C ARG A 99 8.18 5.63 -6.34
N TRP A 100 7.13 5.13 -5.70
CA TRP A 100 5.76 5.62 -5.92
C TRP A 100 5.40 6.86 -5.10
N LEU A 101 6.20 7.16 -4.07
CA LEU A 101 6.06 8.35 -3.23
C LEU A 101 6.85 9.55 -3.76
N SER A 102 7.82 9.31 -4.65
CA SER A 102 8.61 10.34 -5.35
C SER A 102 7.81 10.98 -6.48
#